data_AF-A0A843JAN5-F1
#
_entry.id   AF-A0A843JAN5-F1
#
_cell.length_a   1.000
_cell.length_b   1.000
_cell.length_c   1.000
_cell.angle_alpha   90.00
_cell.angle_beta   90.00
_cell.angle_gamma   90.00
#
_symmetry.space_group_name_H-M   'P 1'
#
loop_
_entity.id
_entity.type
_entity.pdbx_description
1 polymer ?
#
loop_
_entity_poly.entity_id
_entity_poly.type
_entity_poly.pdbx_seq_one_letter_code
_entity_poly.pdbx_strand_id
1 'polypeptide(L)'
;MAAVESKVEGLSKYMFTAPSWQRSLIIMIFLGVAVDVVSLYRGSDPTYLGTLGYIIPGLIAFIFTKPLVEVFGKKITWNRSALLVLATTVFSLIITLFPIQLIFPGILPLLFAISLGFVFGVRLVVLVAIADYRMSRMILPAIVQSAFAAVAGTYFFGIYFGYLAILIHFLFGAGFIFFLWLVERPLKKVFHISTLNFINAFIAHNTDGSRALEDFFRKIGEEVFVPQVTLFFRREGKKTIKFTVPNVHPGPMGEIGGGNLPKIIHQSLGGET
;
A
#
# COMPACT_ATOMS: atom_id res chain seq x y z
N MET A 1 21.52 11.25 -23.75
CA MET A 1 20.23 11.42 -23.04
C MET A 1 19.61 10.09 -22.64
N ALA A 2 19.38 9.15 -23.58
CA ALA A 2 18.87 7.79 -23.28
C ALA A 2 19.67 6.96 -22.25
N ALA A 3 20.99 7.13 -22.19
CA ALA A 3 21.83 6.44 -21.19
C ALA A 3 21.60 6.93 -19.74
N VAL A 4 21.17 8.19 -19.57
CA VAL A 4 20.87 8.76 -18.25
C VAL A 4 19.50 8.30 -17.78
N GLU A 5 18.52 8.20 -18.69
CA GLU A 5 17.18 7.68 -18.40
C GLU A 5 17.22 6.21 -17.93
N SER A 6 17.95 5.32 -18.63
CA SER A 6 18.06 3.91 -18.21
C SER A 6 18.71 3.73 -16.82
N LYS A 7 19.58 4.66 -16.42
CA LYS A 7 20.26 4.63 -15.12
C LYS A 7 19.35 5.13 -14.00
N VAL A 8 18.44 6.06 -14.29
CA VAL A 8 17.41 6.55 -13.36
C VAL A 8 16.26 5.55 -13.22
N GLU A 9 15.85 4.88 -14.29
CA GLU A 9 14.97 3.70 -14.25
C GLU A 9 15.59 2.58 -13.40
N GLY A 10 16.91 2.47 -13.48
CA GLY A 10 17.71 1.57 -12.64
C GLY A 10 17.74 1.94 -11.15
N LEU A 11 17.37 3.16 -10.78
CA LEU A 11 17.36 3.64 -9.39
C LEU A 11 15.96 3.57 -8.76
N SER A 12 14.89 3.53 -9.57
CA SER A 12 13.51 3.39 -9.06
C SER A 12 13.28 2.06 -8.32
N LYS A 13 13.99 1.00 -8.72
CA LYS A 13 14.01 -0.30 -8.02
C LYS A 13 14.60 -0.25 -6.60
N TYR A 14 15.32 0.81 -6.25
CA TYR A 14 15.78 1.05 -4.88
C TYR A 14 14.85 1.96 -4.07
N MET A 15 13.83 2.56 -4.70
CA MET A 15 13.01 3.55 -4.04
C MET A 15 11.91 2.94 -3.16
N PHE A 16 11.35 1.75 -3.45
CA PHE A 16 10.28 1.16 -2.63
C PHE A 16 10.17 -0.37 -2.74
N THR A 17 11.23 -1.12 -2.41
CA THR A 17 11.09 -2.58 -2.20
C THR A 17 10.82 -2.88 -0.73
N ALA A 18 9.70 -3.55 -0.44
CA ALA A 18 9.41 -4.01 0.91
C ALA A 18 10.52 -4.96 1.38
N PRO A 19 11.07 -4.79 2.60
CA PRO A 19 12.11 -5.67 3.13
C PRO A 19 11.59 -7.11 3.19
N SER A 20 12.53 -8.06 3.29
CA SER A 20 12.16 -9.47 3.45
C SER A 20 11.33 -9.65 4.73
N TRP A 21 10.26 -10.45 4.65
CA TRP A 21 9.32 -10.63 5.75
C TRP A 21 10.00 -11.04 7.06
N GLN A 22 11.09 -11.81 6.98
CA GLN A 22 11.89 -12.22 8.14
C GLN A 22 12.47 -11.01 8.87
N ARG A 23 13.05 -10.04 8.15
CA ARG A 23 13.63 -8.83 8.77
C ARG A 23 12.57 -8.03 9.50
N SER A 24 11.39 -7.86 8.89
CA SER A 24 10.29 -7.14 9.52
C SER A 24 9.79 -7.82 10.79
N LEU A 25 9.66 -9.15 10.78
CA LEU A 25 9.25 -9.91 11.97
C LEU A 25 10.31 -9.90 13.07
N ILE A 26 11.59 -10.05 12.73
CA ILE A 26 12.69 -9.98 13.71
C ILE A 26 12.70 -8.63 14.41
N ILE A 27 12.55 -7.53 13.67
CA ILE A 27 12.50 -6.18 14.25
C ILE A 27 11.25 -6.04 15.14
N MET A 28 10.09 -6.51 14.68
CA MET A 28 8.85 -6.45 15.46
C MET A 28 8.95 -7.26 16.77
N ILE A 29 9.51 -8.47 16.72
CA ILE A 29 9.75 -9.31 17.90
C ILE A 29 10.74 -8.63 18.84
N PHE A 30 11.84 -8.10 18.32
CA PHE A 30 12.83 -7.37 19.13
C PHE A 30 12.21 -6.18 19.86
N LEU A 31 11.37 -5.39 19.18
CA LEU A 31 10.66 -4.26 19.79
C LEU A 31 9.71 -4.73 20.90
N GLY A 32 8.94 -5.79 20.68
CA GLY A 32 8.04 -6.34 21.71
C GLY A 32 8.80 -6.87 22.92
N VAL A 33 9.90 -7.60 22.71
CA VAL A 33 10.75 -8.09 23.81
C VAL A 33 11.39 -6.93 24.57
N ALA A 34 11.85 -5.89 23.88
CA ALA A 34 12.42 -4.71 24.53
C ALA A 34 11.42 -4.02 25.48
N VAL A 35 10.14 -3.94 25.09
CA VAL A 35 9.07 -3.41 25.95
C VAL A 35 8.92 -4.25 27.22
N ASP A 36 8.93 -5.59 27.09
CA ASP A 36 8.82 -6.48 28.24
C ASP A 36 10.02 -6.39 29.18
N VAL A 37 11.25 -6.33 28.63
CA VAL A 37 12.47 -6.16 29.43
C VAL A 37 12.43 -4.86 30.22
N VAL A 38 12.00 -3.75 29.60
CA VAL A 38 11.86 -2.47 30.29
C VAL A 38 10.77 -2.54 31.37
N SER A 39 9.65 -3.20 31.08
CA SER A 39 8.55 -3.35 32.04
C SER A 39 8.98 -4.16 33.28
N LEU A 40 9.67 -5.29 33.05
CA LEU A 40 10.22 -6.13 34.11
C LEU A 40 11.29 -5.40 34.94
N TYR A 41 12.20 -4.68 34.29
CA TYR A 41 13.25 -3.93 34.97
C TYR A 41 12.69 -2.81 35.86
N ARG A 42 11.61 -2.15 35.43
CA ARG A 42 10.94 -1.09 36.22
C ARG A 42 9.98 -1.64 37.28
N GLY A 43 9.70 -2.95 37.28
CA GLY A 43 8.63 -3.52 38.11
C GLY A 43 7.25 -2.92 37.81
N SER A 44 7.03 -2.46 36.57
CA SER A 44 5.76 -1.86 36.17
C SER A 44 4.73 -2.92 35.80
N ASP A 45 3.50 -2.74 36.26
CA ASP A 45 2.34 -3.50 35.81
C ASP A 45 1.71 -2.76 34.61
N PRO A 46 1.39 -3.38 33.46
CA PRO A 46 1.47 -4.81 33.14
C PRO A 46 2.85 -5.33 32.73
N THR A 47 3.20 -6.50 33.27
CA THR A 47 4.30 -7.34 32.76
C THR A 47 3.85 -8.07 31.48
N TYR A 48 4.76 -8.34 30.55
CA TYR A 48 4.50 -9.07 29.29
C TYR A 48 3.56 -8.39 28.27
N LEU A 49 3.29 -7.08 28.41
CA LEU A 49 2.48 -6.32 27.46
C LEU A 49 3.12 -6.29 26.06
N GLY A 50 4.45 -6.26 25.97
CA GLY A 50 5.23 -6.39 24.74
C GLY A 50 4.87 -7.65 23.95
N THR A 51 4.97 -8.80 24.60
CA THR A 51 4.70 -10.11 23.97
C THR A 51 3.22 -10.31 23.68
N LEU A 52 2.35 -10.16 24.67
CA LEU A 52 0.93 -10.46 24.53
C LEU A 52 0.16 -9.35 23.78
N GLY A 53 0.55 -8.09 23.93
CA GLY A 53 -0.12 -6.94 23.31
C GLY A 53 0.40 -6.57 21.92
N TYR A 54 1.63 -6.94 21.56
CA TYR A 54 2.23 -6.58 20.27
C TYR A 54 2.71 -7.78 19.45
N ILE A 55 3.54 -8.66 20.02
CA ILE A 55 4.12 -9.77 19.24
C ILE A 55 3.05 -10.75 18.78
N ILE A 56 2.23 -11.27 19.70
CA ILE A 56 1.20 -12.26 19.37
C ILE A 56 0.17 -11.69 18.38
N PRO A 57 -0.46 -10.52 18.64
CA PRO A 57 -1.39 -9.92 17.68
C PRO A 57 -0.74 -9.59 16.34
N GLY A 58 0.54 -9.19 16.34
CA GLY A 58 1.32 -8.94 15.14
C GLY A 58 1.54 -10.19 14.30
N LEU A 59 1.94 -11.31 14.92
CA LEU A 59 2.13 -12.59 14.24
C LEU A 59 0.80 -13.13 13.67
N ILE A 60 -0.27 -13.05 14.46
CA ILE A 60 -1.62 -13.41 14.00
C ILE A 60 -1.97 -12.57 12.78
N ALA A 61 -1.83 -11.24 12.88
CA ALA A 61 -2.10 -10.36 11.75
C ALA A 61 -1.23 -10.69 10.52
N PHE A 62 0.07 -10.96 10.69
CA PHE A 62 0.94 -11.35 9.57
C PHE A 62 0.41 -12.59 8.84
N ILE A 63 0.03 -13.63 9.58
CA ILE A 63 -0.46 -14.91 9.07
C ILE A 63 -1.81 -14.73 8.36
N PHE A 64 -2.74 -13.99 8.96
CA PHE A 64 -4.11 -13.86 8.46
C PHE A 64 -4.30 -12.78 7.39
N THR A 65 -3.46 -11.73 7.35
CA THR A 65 -3.65 -10.61 6.41
C THR A 65 -3.68 -11.09 4.96
N LYS A 66 -2.72 -11.92 4.55
CA LYS A 66 -2.61 -12.37 3.17
C LYS A 66 -3.80 -13.28 2.76
N PRO A 67 -4.11 -14.37 3.48
CA PRO A 67 -5.28 -15.20 3.16
C PRO A 67 -6.59 -14.40 3.12
N LEU A 68 -6.82 -13.51 4.09
CA LEU A 68 -8.04 -12.70 4.13
C LEU A 68 -8.18 -11.75 2.94
N VAL A 69 -7.07 -11.22 2.44
CA VAL A 69 -7.06 -10.40 1.21
C VAL A 69 -7.28 -11.27 -0.04
N GLU A 70 -6.67 -12.45 -0.09
CA GLU A 70 -6.76 -13.37 -1.24
C GLU A 70 -8.14 -14.01 -1.41
N VAL A 71 -8.90 -14.21 -0.34
CA VAL A 71 -10.32 -14.65 -0.40
C VAL A 71 -11.17 -13.72 -1.27
N PHE A 72 -10.82 -12.44 -1.37
CA PHE A 72 -11.53 -11.47 -2.21
C PHE A 72 -10.98 -11.35 -3.65
N GLY A 73 -10.07 -12.24 -4.05
CA GLY A 73 -9.51 -12.32 -5.41
C GLY A 73 -8.38 -11.32 -5.69
N LYS A 74 -7.73 -10.79 -4.64
CA LYS A 74 -6.65 -9.78 -4.73
C LYS A 74 -5.37 -10.32 -4.11
N LYS A 75 -4.21 -9.81 -4.53
CA LYS A 75 -2.91 -10.34 -4.12
C LYS A 75 -2.14 -9.33 -3.27
N ILE A 76 -1.60 -9.80 -2.15
CA ILE A 76 -0.62 -9.08 -1.33
C ILE A 76 0.56 -10.02 -1.06
N THR A 77 1.78 -9.48 -1.10
CA THR A 77 2.99 -10.27 -0.82
C THR A 77 3.21 -10.42 0.69
N TRP A 78 3.85 -11.52 1.10
CA TRP A 78 4.23 -11.73 2.50
C TRP A 78 5.12 -10.61 3.04
N ASN A 79 6.03 -10.07 2.21
CA ASN A 79 6.88 -8.93 2.57
C ASN A 79 6.06 -7.68 2.93
N ARG A 80 5.01 -7.37 2.16
CA ARG A 80 4.10 -6.24 2.45
C ARG A 80 3.26 -6.49 3.70
N SER A 81 2.79 -7.72 3.93
CA SER A 81 2.09 -8.10 5.16
C SER A 81 2.97 -7.88 6.41
N ALA A 82 4.20 -8.39 6.37
CA ALA A 82 5.14 -8.25 7.48
C ALA A 82 5.57 -6.79 7.73
N LEU A 83 5.80 -6.03 6.65
CA LEU A 83 6.11 -4.60 6.76
C LEU A 83 4.93 -3.82 7.38
N LEU A 84 3.69 -4.12 6.98
CA LEU A 84 2.50 -3.49 7.53
C LEU A 84 2.36 -3.77 9.04
N VAL A 85 2.58 -5.00 9.46
CA VAL A 85 2.57 -5.40 10.88
C VAL A 85 3.66 -4.67 11.67
N LEU A 86 4.88 -4.59 11.13
CA LEU A 86 5.98 -3.86 11.77
C LEU A 86 5.65 -2.37 11.91
N ALA A 87 5.24 -1.71 10.81
CA ALA A 87 4.96 -0.28 10.81
C ALA A 87 3.85 0.07 11.81
N THR A 88 2.77 -0.71 11.83
CA THR A 88 1.66 -0.51 12.76
C THR A 88 2.05 -0.82 14.21
N THR A 89 2.94 -1.79 14.44
CA THR A 89 3.50 -2.04 15.78
C THR A 89 4.31 -0.84 16.26
N VAL A 90 5.15 -0.26 15.40
CA VAL A 90 5.94 0.95 15.71
C VAL A 90 5.01 2.13 16.05
N PHE A 91 3.99 2.39 15.24
CA PHE A 91 3.01 3.44 15.55
C PHE A 91 2.31 3.18 16.88
N SER A 92 1.92 1.93 17.14
CA SER A 92 1.26 1.56 18.38
C SER A 92 2.15 1.81 19.60
N LEU A 93 3.44 1.47 19.50
CA LEU A 93 4.43 1.70 20.55
C LEU A 93 4.67 3.19 20.81
N ILE A 94 4.78 4.01 19.76
CA ILE A 94 4.97 5.46 19.89
C ILE A 94 3.79 6.08 20.66
N ILE A 95 2.55 5.69 20.31
CA ILE A 95 1.35 6.20 20.98
C ILE A 95 1.26 5.67 22.41
N THR A 96 1.50 4.37 22.62
CA THR A 96 1.35 3.75 23.94
C THR A 96 2.41 4.18 24.92
N LEU A 97 3.64 4.46 24.46
CA LEU A 97 4.77 4.89 25.29
C LEU A 97 4.95 6.41 25.32
N PHE A 98 3.93 7.16 24.90
CA PHE A 98 4.00 8.61 24.85
C PHE A 98 4.31 9.21 26.24
N PRO A 99 5.22 10.20 26.35
CA PRO A 99 5.79 10.65 27.63
C PRO A 99 4.79 11.34 28.57
N ILE A 100 3.56 11.60 28.12
CA ILE A 100 2.47 12.16 28.93
C ILE A 100 2.17 11.32 30.19
N GLN A 101 2.54 10.04 30.18
CA GLN A 101 2.45 9.13 31.34
C GLN A 101 3.29 9.56 32.54
N LEU A 102 4.36 10.35 32.32
CA LEU A 102 5.16 10.92 33.39
C LEU A 102 4.40 11.97 34.21
N ILE A 103 3.35 12.56 33.61
CA ILE A 103 2.50 13.59 34.21
C ILE A 103 1.20 12.98 34.73
N PHE A 104 0.61 12.04 33.99
CA PHE A 104 -0.67 11.40 34.32
C PHE A 104 -0.50 9.88 34.54
N PRO A 105 -0.23 9.44 35.78
CA PRO A 105 -0.20 8.02 36.13
C PRO A 105 -1.53 7.34 35.80
N GLY A 106 -1.48 6.15 35.19
CA GLY A 106 -2.68 5.37 34.85
C GLY A 106 -3.32 5.71 33.50
N ILE A 107 -2.74 6.61 32.68
CA ILE A 107 -3.23 6.92 31.32
C ILE A 107 -2.91 5.82 30.29
N LEU A 108 -2.06 4.85 30.64
CA LEU A 108 -1.58 3.81 29.73
C LEU A 108 -2.71 3.01 29.04
N PRO A 109 -3.78 2.54 29.71
CA PRO A 109 -4.87 1.82 29.05
C PRO A 109 -5.58 2.69 28.00
N LEU A 110 -5.71 3.99 28.24
CA LEU A 110 -6.28 4.92 27.27
C LEU A 110 -5.37 5.08 26.04
N LEU A 111 -4.06 5.28 26.26
CA LEU A 111 -3.09 5.41 25.16
C LEU A 111 -3.02 4.14 24.32
N PHE A 112 -3.02 2.96 24.97
CA PHE A 112 -3.07 1.69 24.27
C PHE A 112 -4.37 1.55 23.48
N ALA A 113 -5.54 1.86 24.04
CA ALA A 113 -6.80 1.81 23.31
C ALA A 113 -6.80 2.73 22.07
N ILE A 114 -6.31 3.98 22.21
CA ILE A 114 -6.15 4.93 21.11
C ILE A 114 -5.22 4.37 20.03
N SER A 115 -4.12 3.75 20.44
CA SER A 115 -3.17 3.14 19.51
C SER A 115 -3.82 2.01 18.69
N LEU A 116 -4.69 1.20 19.30
CA LEU A 116 -5.43 0.14 18.60
C LEU A 116 -6.38 0.70 17.52
N GLY A 117 -7.12 1.77 17.84
CA GLY A 117 -7.96 2.47 16.87
C GLY A 117 -7.13 3.05 15.72
N PHE A 118 -5.99 3.66 16.03
CA PHE A 118 -5.07 4.19 15.01
C PHE A 118 -4.49 3.09 14.11
N VAL A 119 -4.07 1.96 14.69
CA VAL A 119 -3.58 0.78 13.96
C VAL A 119 -4.64 0.25 13.00
N PHE A 120 -5.89 0.13 13.46
CA PHE A 120 -7.00 -0.28 12.61
C PHE A 120 -7.19 0.66 11.41
N GLY A 121 -7.22 1.97 11.68
CA GLY A 121 -7.36 3.00 10.66
C GLY A 121 -6.24 3.01 9.62
N VAL A 122 -4.98 3.01 10.07
CA VAL A 122 -3.81 2.96 9.18
C VAL A 122 -3.80 1.67 8.36
N ARG A 123 -4.09 0.51 8.97
CA ARG A 123 -4.18 -0.76 8.22
C ARG A 123 -5.27 -0.69 7.16
N LEU A 124 -6.43 -0.11 7.48
CA LEU A 124 -7.52 0.03 6.53
C LEU A 124 -7.09 0.88 5.32
N VAL A 125 -6.50 2.07 5.55
CA VAL A 125 -6.03 2.94 4.47
C VAL A 125 -4.98 2.24 3.61
N VAL A 126 -3.99 1.61 4.23
CA VAL A 126 -2.91 0.95 3.50
C VAL A 126 -3.45 -0.22 2.68
N LEU A 127 -4.28 -1.09 3.25
CA LEU A 127 -4.85 -2.22 2.53
C LEU A 127 -5.78 -1.78 1.39
N VAL A 128 -6.56 -0.72 1.62
CA VAL A 128 -7.40 -0.12 0.58
C VAL A 128 -6.57 0.42 -0.59
N ALA A 129 -5.41 1.02 -0.29
CA ALA A 129 -4.51 1.53 -1.31
C ALA A 129 -3.77 0.42 -2.07
N ILE A 130 -3.22 -0.58 -1.37
CA ILE A 130 -2.30 -1.56 -1.99
C ILE A 130 -2.97 -2.85 -2.48
N ALA A 131 -4.14 -3.24 -1.95
CA ALA A 131 -4.77 -4.54 -2.24
C ALA A 131 -6.11 -4.43 -2.99
N ASP A 132 -7.10 -3.71 -2.45
CA ASP A 132 -8.39 -3.48 -3.11
C ASP A 132 -9.00 -2.16 -2.64
N TYR A 133 -9.43 -1.31 -3.57
CA TYR A 133 -10.11 -0.05 -3.25
C TYR A 133 -11.44 -0.24 -2.50
N ARG A 134 -12.04 -1.44 -2.53
CA ARG A 134 -13.30 -1.71 -1.85
C ARG A 134 -13.11 -1.84 -0.34
N MET A 135 -13.36 -0.74 0.36
CA MET A 135 -13.27 -0.63 1.83
C MET A 135 -13.93 -1.80 2.57
N SER A 136 -15.14 -2.22 2.19
CA SER A 136 -15.88 -3.30 2.86
C SER A 136 -15.13 -4.63 2.91
N ARG A 137 -14.30 -4.92 1.90
CA ARG A 137 -13.49 -6.14 1.82
C ARG A 137 -12.24 -6.05 2.70
N MET A 138 -11.74 -4.83 2.93
CA MET A 138 -10.49 -4.59 3.65
C MET A 138 -10.68 -4.37 5.16
N ILE A 139 -11.91 -4.14 5.63
CA ILE A 139 -12.19 -3.99 7.08
C ILE A 139 -11.72 -5.21 7.87
N LEU A 140 -12.08 -6.43 7.42
CA LEU A 140 -11.74 -7.66 8.12
C LEU A 140 -10.22 -7.89 8.21
N PRO A 141 -9.44 -7.86 7.10
CA PRO A 141 -7.98 -7.94 7.23
C PRO A 141 -7.35 -6.77 7.99
N ALA A 142 -7.96 -5.57 7.97
CA ALA A 142 -7.44 -4.41 8.69
C ALA A 142 -7.58 -4.56 10.21
N ILE A 143 -8.71 -5.08 10.71
CA ILE A 143 -9.00 -5.12 12.15
C ILE A 143 -8.25 -6.22 12.90
N VAL A 144 -7.76 -7.27 12.22
CA VAL A 144 -7.15 -8.46 12.87
C VAL A 144 -6.14 -8.07 13.96
N GLN A 145 -5.14 -7.26 13.62
CA GLN A 145 -4.07 -6.93 14.55
C GLN A 145 -4.57 -6.23 15.81
N SER A 146 -5.43 -5.22 15.63
CA SER A 146 -5.92 -4.39 16.73
C SER A 146 -7.00 -5.11 17.55
N ALA A 147 -7.79 -6.00 16.94
CA ALA A 147 -8.76 -6.84 17.65
C ALA A 147 -8.08 -7.85 18.58
N PHE A 148 -7.07 -8.58 18.10
CA PHE A 148 -6.33 -9.51 18.97
C PHE A 148 -5.55 -8.77 20.06
N ALA A 149 -5.01 -7.59 19.76
CA ALA A 149 -4.39 -6.74 20.77
C ALA A 149 -5.40 -6.17 21.78
N ALA A 150 -6.65 -5.92 21.39
CA ALA A 150 -7.73 -5.50 22.29
C ALA A 150 -8.12 -6.64 23.25
N VAL A 151 -8.15 -7.88 22.78
CA VAL A 151 -8.36 -9.07 23.64
C VAL A 151 -7.24 -9.17 24.67
N ALA A 152 -5.98 -9.04 24.24
CA ALA A 152 -4.83 -9.02 25.15
C ALA A 152 -4.89 -7.84 26.14
N GLY A 153 -5.24 -6.63 25.68
CA GLY A 153 -5.41 -5.47 26.55
C GLY A 153 -6.55 -5.66 27.56
N THR A 154 -7.63 -6.34 27.19
CA THR A 154 -8.74 -6.65 28.11
C THR A 154 -8.29 -7.60 29.21
N TYR A 155 -7.37 -8.53 28.90
CA TYR A 155 -6.74 -9.39 29.90
C TYR A 155 -5.90 -8.59 30.91
N PHE A 156 -5.16 -7.56 30.47
CA PHE A 156 -4.32 -6.75 31.37
C PHE A 156 -5.07 -5.64 32.12
N PHE A 157 -5.99 -4.95 31.46
CA PHE A 157 -6.63 -3.73 31.96
C PHE A 157 -8.09 -3.94 32.41
N GLY A 158 -8.60 -5.17 32.26
CA GLY A 158 -9.94 -5.56 32.67
C GLY A 158 -11.05 -5.25 31.66
N ILE A 159 -12.29 -5.59 32.01
CA ILE A 159 -13.44 -5.53 31.10
C ILE A 159 -13.79 -4.11 30.64
N TYR A 160 -13.57 -3.10 31.48
CA TYR A 160 -13.82 -1.70 31.13
C TYR A 160 -12.92 -1.22 29.99
N PHE A 161 -11.67 -1.70 29.94
CA PHE A 161 -10.81 -1.48 28.79
C PHE A 161 -11.38 -2.13 27.53
N GLY A 162 -11.97 -3.33 27.64
CA GLY A 162 -12.63 -3.99 26.51
C GLY A 162 -13.74 -3.12 25.89
N TYR A 163 -14.60 -2.52 26.72
CA TYR A 163 -15.61 -1.57 26.24
C TYR A 163 -15.00 -0.32 25.61
N LEU A 164 -13.95 0.23 26.22
CA LEU A 164 -13.21 1.36 25.65
C LEU A 164 -12.59 1.01 24.29
N ALA A 165 -11.96 -0.16 24.18
CA ALA A 165 -11.34 -0.62 22.95
C ALA A 165 -12.39 -0.75 21.83
N ILE A 166 -13.56 -1.33 22.11
CA ILE A 166 -14.66 -1.43 21.14
C ILE A 166 -15.10 -0.03 20.68
N LEU A 167 -15.31 0.89 21.63
CA LEU A 167 -15.70 2.27 21.32
C LEU A 167 -14.65 2.97 20.44
N ILE A 168 -13.37 2.86 20.79
CA ILE A 168 -12.28 3.48 20.04
C ILE A 168 -12.13 2.87 18.64
N HIS A 169 -12.30 1.55 18.50
CA HIS A 169 -12.31 0.90 17.17
C HIS A 169 -13.46 1.44 16.31
N PHE A 170 -14.64 1.63 16.89
CA PHE A 170 -15.78 2.20 16.18
C PHE A 170 -15.50 3.65 15.77
N LEU A 171 -15.02 4.49 16.68
CA LEU A 171 -14.72 5.91 16.40
C LEU A 171 -13.65 6.07 15.31
N PHE A 172 -12.51 5.38 15.45
CA PHE A 172 -11.44 5.44 14.46
C PHE A 172 -11.87 4.78 13.15
N GLY A 173 -12.55 3.63 13.21
CA GLY A 173 -13.09 2.96 12.03
C GLY A 173 -14.01 3.85 11.23
N ALA A 174 -15.01 4.46 11.88
CA ALA A 174 -15.92 5.40 11.26
C ALA A 174 -15.18 6.62 10.71
N GLY A 175 -14.23 7.19 11.46
CA GLY A 175 -13.43 8.34 11.04
C GLY A 175 -12.58 8.05 9.80
N PHE A 176 -11.87 6.92 9.76
CA PHE A 176 -11.05 6.52 8.61
C PHE A 176 -11.89 6.10 7.40
N ILE A 177 -13.03 5.43 7.61
CA ILE A 177 -13.98 5.13 6.53
C ILE A 177 -14.55 6.43 5.95
N PHE A 178 -14.93 7.37 6.81
CA PHE A 178 -15.42 8.68 6.38
C PHE A 178 -14.34 9.46 5.63
N PHE A 179 -13.09 9.44 6.12
CA PHE A 179 -11.94 10.05 5.44
C PHE A 179 -11.72 9.43 4.05
N LEU A 180 -11.67 8.10 3.95
CA LEU A 180 -11.52 7.39 2.67
C LEU A 180 -12.68 7.72 1.72
N TRP A 181 -13.91 7.74 2.22
CA TRP A 181 -15.07 8.13 1.46
C TRP A 181 -14.98 9.58 0.95
N LEU A 182 -14.54 10.51 1.80
CA LEU A 182 -14.38 11.93 1.45
C LEU A 182 -13.33 12.11 0.35
N VAL A 183 -12.21 11.38 0.42
CA VAL A 183 -11.14 11.38 -0.60
C VAL A 183 -11.62 10.76 -1.92
N GLU A 184 -12.40 9.68 -1.88
CA GLU A 184 -12.93 9.03 -3.09
C GLU A 184 -14.04 9.84 -3.79
N ARG A 185 -14.85 10.59 -3.03
CA ARG A 185 -16.07 11.25 -3.52
C ARG A 185 -15.87 12.25 -4.66
N PRO A 186 -14.94 13.22 -4.60
CA PRO A 186 -14.76 14.19 -5.68
C PRO A 186 -14.27 13.50 -6.97
N LEU A 187 -13.46 12.46 -6.86
CA LEU A 187 -12.82 11.86 -8.02
C LEU A 187 -13.72 10.86 -8.76
N LYS A 188 -14.58 10.11 -8.04
CA LYS A 188 -15.67 9.34 -8.66
C LYS A 188 -16.67 10.21 -9.41
N LYS A 189 -16.93 11.42 -8.90
CA LYS A 189 -17.86 12.37 -9.54
C LYS A 189 -17.29 13.02 -10.80
N VAL A 190 -15.98 13.27 -10.86
CA VAL A 190 -15.34 14.01 -11.97
C VAL A 190 -14.85 13.08 -13.09
N PHE A 191 -14.25 11.93 -12.75
CA PHE A 191 -13.60 11.08 -13.75
C PHE A 191 -14.36 9.77 -14.04
N HIS A 192 -15.49 9.53 -13.34
CA HIS A 192 -16.24 8.27 -13.38
C HIS A 192 -15.40 6.99 -13.15
N ILE A 193 -14.17 7.13 -12.64
CA ILE A 193 -13.20 6.06 -12.41
C ILE A 193 -12.72 6.10 -10.94
N SER A 194 -12.39 4.92 -10.40
CA SER A 194 -11.85 4.81 -9.04
C SER A 194 -10.39 5.27 -9.02
N THR A 195 -10.08 6.38 -8.35
CA THR A 195 -8.71 6.89 -8.16
C THR A 195 -7.81 5.89 -7.45
N LEU A 196 -8.36 5.17 -6.48
CA LEU A 196 -7.61 4.12 -5.80
C LEU A 196 -7.24 2.99 -6.76
N ASN A 197 -8.05 2.72 -7.78
CA ASN A 197 -7.68 1.78 -8.84
C ASN A 197 -6.53 2.34 -9.69
N PHE A 198 -6.52 3.63 -10.01
CA PHE A 198 -5.39 4.28 -10.69
C PHE A 198 -4.10 4.23 -9.85
N ILE A 199 -4.16 4.63 -8.58
CA ILE A 199 -3.02 4.63 -7.67
C ILE A 199 -2.51 3.19 -7.45
N ASN A 200 -3.40 2.23 -7.23
CA ASN A 200 -3.04 0.82 -7.10
C ASN A 200 -2.37 0.31 -8.38
N ALA A 201 -2.95 0.61 -9.54
CA ALA A 201 -2.41 0.23 -10.83
C ALA A 201 -1.04 0.88 -11.08
N PHE A 202 -0.85 2.14 -10.69
CA PHE A 202 0.42 2.86 -10.78
C PHE A 202 1.48 2.28 -9.85
N ILE A 203 1.14 2.02 -8.58
CA ILE A 203 2.05 1.39 -7.61
C ILE A 203 2.41 -0.03 -8.08
N ALA A 204 1.44 -0.82 -8.52
CA ALA A 204 1.66 -2.16 -9.03
C ALA A 204 2.50 -2.18 -10.31
N HIS A 205 2.33 -1.20 -11.21
CA HIS A 205 3.17 -1.07 -12.40
C HIS A 205 4.62 -0.75 -12.03
N ASN A 206 4.84 0.26 -11.18
CA ASN A 206 6.18 0.69 -10.78
C ASN A 206 6.90 -0.32 -9.87
N THR A 207 6.15 -1.06 -9.04
CA THR A 207 6.74 -2.00 -8.06
C THR A 207 6.86 -3.41 -8.63
N ASP A 208 5.84 -3.86 -9.38
CA ASP A 208 5.70 -5.27 -9.77
C ASP A 208 5.70 -5.46 -11.31
N GLY A 209 5.94 -4.39 -12.10
CA GLY A 209 5.87 -4.43 -13.57
C GLY A 209 4.48 -4.77 -14.12
N SER A 210 3.43 -4.60 -13.32
CA SER A 210 2.07 -5.02 -13.64
C SER A 210 1.45 -4.21 -14.79
N ARG A 211 0.74 -4.87 -15.70
CA ARG A 211 -0.06 -4.22 -16.78
C ARG A 211 -1.36 -3.56 -16.30
N ALA A 212 -1.62 -3.55 -15.00
CA ALA A 212 -2.84 -2.97 -14.42
C ALA A 212 -3.08 -1.50 -14.82
N LEU A 213 -2.01 -0.72 -14.99
CA LEU A 213 -2.13 0.70 -15.39
C LEU A 213 -2.53 0.84 -16.86
N GLU A 214 -2.04 -0.06 -17.71
CA GLU A 214 -2.39 -0.10 -19.13
C GLU A 214 -3.85 -0.55 -19.32
N ASP A 215 -4.29 -1.56 -18.57
CA ASP A 215 -5.70 -1.99 -18.54
C ASP A 215 -6.62 -0.88 -18.03
N PHE A 216 -6.16 -0.08 -17.06
CA PHE A 216 -6.89 1.09 -16.58
C PHE A 216 -7.06 2.13 -17.69
N PHE A 217 -5.96 2.52 -18.34
CA PHE A 217 -6.01 3.47 -19.45
C PHE A 217 -6.83 2.96 -20.64
N ARG A 218 -6.75 1.67 -20.96
CA ARG A 218 -7.58 1.05 -22.02
C ARG A 218 -9.07 1.08 -21.69
N LYS A 219 -9.44 0.95 -20.41
CA LYS A 219 -10.84 0.96 -19.99
C LYS A 219 -11.47 2.36 -20.03
N ILE A 220 -10.67 3.40 -19.81
CA ILE A 220 -11.14 4.80 -19.87
C ILE A 220 -10.93 5.42 -21.24
N GLY A 221 -10.03 4.85 -22.03
CA GLY A 221 -9.68 5.35 -23.35
C GLY A 221 -10.80 5.08 -24.33
N GLU A 222 -10.99 6.02 -25.25
CA GLU A 222 -11.84 5.86 -26.41
C GLU A 222 -10.97 5.46 -27.61
N GLU A 223 -11.54 4.62 -28.47
CA GLU A 223 -10.89 4.25 -29.71
C GLU A 223 -11.03 5.41 -30.71
N VAL A 224 -9.89 5.97 -31.13
CA VAL A 224 -9.83 7.10 -32.05
C VAL A 224 -8.96 6.76 -33.25
N PHE A 225 -9.44 7.08 -34.44
CA PHE A 225 -8.65 7.00 -35.67
C PHE A 225 -7.89 8.31 -35.85
N VAL A 226 -6.56 8.24 -35.76
CA VAL A 226 -5.70 9.41 -35.96
C VAL A 226 -5.11 9.36 -37.36
N PRO A 227 -5.32 10.40 -38.19
CA PRO A 227 -4.70 10.45 -39.52
C PRO A 227 -3.18 10.45 -39.37
N GLN A 228 -2.49 9.67 -40.19
CA GLN A 228 -1.02 9.60 -40.24
C GLN A 228 -0.56 9.97 -41.64
N VAL A 229 0.53 10.74 -41.73
CA VAL A 229 1.19 11.02 -43.02
C VAL A 229 2.54 10.31 -43.07
N THR A 230 2.74 9.55 -44.16
CA THR A 230 4.04 8.93 -44.49
C THR A 230 4.46 9.36 -45.88
N LEU A 231 5.67 9.92 -45.98
CA LEU A 231 6.31 10.29 -47.23
C LEU A 231 7.22 9.15 -47.70
N PHE A 232 7.14 8.79 -48.97
CA PHE A 232 7.92 7.74 -49.59
C PHE A 232 8.91 8.34 -50.59
N PHE A 233 10.20 8.10 -50.39
CA PHE A 233 11.25 8.50 -51.32
C PHE A 233 11.85 7.25 -51.97
N ARG A 234 11.77 7.17 -53.30
CA ARG A 234 12.28 6.04 -54.07
C ARG A 234 13.25 6.53 -55.14
N ARG A 235 14.39 5.85 -55.24
CA ARG A 235 15.38 6.03 -56.31
C ARG A 235 15.61 4.69 -56.98
N GLU A 236 15.76 4.69 -58.29
CA GLU A 236 16.02 3.49 -59.09
C GLU A 236 17.25 2.73 -58.55
N GLY A 237 17.12 1.42 -58.37
CA GLY A 237 18.16 0.56 -57.80
C GLY A 237 18.44 0.72 -56.29
N LYS A 238 17.70 1.56 -55.54
CA LYS A 238 17.90 1.75 -54.08
C LYS A 238 16.66 1.38 -53.25
N LYS A 239 16.88 1.06 -51.97
CA LYS A 239 15.79 0.86 -50.99
C LYS A 239 14.94 2.13 -50.86
N THR A 240 13.62 1.95 -50.71
CA THR A 240 12.67 3.05 -50.50
C THR A 240 12.81 3.58 -49.08
N ILE A 241 13.00 4.89 -48.93
CA ILE A 241 13.04 5.57 -47.63
C ILE A 241 11.62 5.98 -47.26
N LYS A 242 11.19 5.63 -46.05
CA LYS A 242 9.88 5.99 -45.51
C LYS A 242 10.09 6.99 -44.39
N PHE A 243 9.46 8.16 -44.49
CA PHE A 243 9.47 9.18 -43.45
C PHE A 243 8.05 9.34 -42.90
N THR A 244 7.86 8.97 -41.65
CA THR A 244 6.55 9.01 -40.99
C THR A 244 6.58 10.00 -39.84
N VAL A 245 5.60 10.90 -39.81
CA VAL A 245 5.37 11.80 -38.67
C VAL A 245 4.08 11.35 -37.97
N PRO A 246 4.15 10.82 -36.74
CA PRO A 246 2.96 10.48 -35.98
C PRO A 246 2.24 11.76 -35.55
N ASN A 247 0.93 11.82 -35.76
CA ASN A 247 0.08 12.92 -35.28
C ASN A 247 -0.42 12.69 -33.84
N VAL A 248 0.21 11.77 -33.11
CA VAL A 248 -0.06 11.48 -31.70
C VAL A 248 1.23 11.70 -30.94
N HIS A 249 1.17 12.49 -29.87
CA HIS A 249 2.28 12.64 -28.95
C HIS A 249 2.47 11.31 -28.19
N PRO A 250 3.62 10.63 -28.31
CA PRO A 250 3.90 9.42 -27.55
C PRO A 250 3.81 9.71 -26.05
N GLY A 251 3.19 8.81 -25.30
CA GLY A 251 3.11 8.92 -23.85
C GLY A 251 4.48 8.90 -23.16
N PRO A 252 4.51 9.20 -21.86
CA PRO A 252 5.74 9.59 -21.19
C PRO A 252 6.74 8.44 -20.96
N MET A 253 6.32 7.17 -20.93
CA MET A 253 7.18 6.07 -20.43
C MET A 253 6.94 4.72 -21.12
N GLY A 254 7.94 4.18 -21.81
CA GLY A 254 7.99 2.77 -22.22
C GLY A 254 6.78 2.30 -23.03
N GLU A 255 6.13 1.22 -22.61
CA GLU A 255 4.88 0.72 -23.22
C GLU A 255 3.63 1.53 -22.77
N ILE A 256 3.73 2.39 -21.75
CA ILE A 256 2.60 3.14 -21.21
C ILE A 256 2.31 4.39 -22.05
N GLY A 257 1.02 4.60 -22.35
CA GLY A 257 0.55 5.80 -23.04
C GLY A 257 1.07 5.91 -24.48
N GLY A 258 1.60 4.83 -25.04
CA GLY A 258 2.17 4.83 -26.39
C GLY A 258 3.58 5.42 -26.47
N GLY A 259 4.38 5.41 -25.40
CA GLY A 259 5.79 5.83 -25.46
C GLY A 259 6.62 5.04 -26.49
N ASN A 260 6.23 3.79 -26.75
CA ASN A 260 6.82 2.91 -27.76
C ASN A 260 6.18 3.06 -29.16
N LEU A 261 5.25 4.00 -29.36
CA LEU A 261 4.55 4.21 -30.64
C LEU A 261 5.50 4.37 -31.83
N PRO A 262 6.60 5.15 -31.75
CA PRO A 262 7.56 5.24 -32.87
C PRO A 262 8.19 3.90 -33.24
N LYS A 263 8.45 3.03 -32.24
CA LYS A 263 8.99 1.68 -32.45
C LYS A 263 7.97 0.78 -33.14
N ILE A 264 6.71 0.81 -32.71
CA ILE A 264 5.61 0.04 -33.32
C ILE A 264 5.42 0.45 -34.79
N ILE A 265 5.39 1.76 -35.05
CA ILE A 265 5.28 2.30 -36.42
C ILE A 265 6.46 1.83 -37.28
N HIS A 266 7.69 1.94 -36.78
CA HIS A 266 8.89 1.48 -37.49
C HIS A 266 8.83 -0.02 -37.84
N GLN A 267 8.44 -0.86 -36.89
CA GLN A 267 8.29 -2.30 -37.11
C GLN A 267 7.18 -2.63 -38.11
N SER A 268 6.02 -1.97 -38.00
CA SER A 268 4.88 -2.17 -38.91
C SER A 268 5.20 -1.77 -40.37
N LEU A 269 6.10 -0.80 -40.55
CA LEU A 269 6.55 -0.33 -41.85
C LEU A 269 7.69 -1.16 -42.45
N GLY A 270 7.95 -2.36 -41.91
CA GLY A 270 8.88 -3.33 -42.49
C GLY A 270 10.29 -3.29 -41.91
N GLY A 271 10.49 -2.61 -40.76
CA GLY A 271 11.60 -2.86 -39.83
C GLY A 271 12.97 -3.13 -40.44
N GLU A 272 13.43 -2.31 -41.38
CA GLU A 272 14.83 -2.24 -41.80
C GLU A 272 15.17 -0.83 -42.28
N THR A 273 16.09 -0.17 -41.58
CA THR A 273 17.05 0.78 -42.16
C THR A 273 18.44 0.36 -41.73
#